data_AF-A0A969IGM2-F1
#
_entry.id   AF-A0A969IGM2-F1
#
_cell.length_a   1.000
_cell.length_b   1.000
_cell.length_c   1.000
_cell.angle_alpha   90.00
_cell.angle_beta   90.00
_cell.angle_gamma   90.00
#
_symmetry.space_group_name_H-M   'P 1'
#
loop_
_entity.id
_entity.type
_entity.pdbx_description
1 polymer ?
#
loop_
_entity_poly.entity_id
_entity_poly.type
_entity_poly.pdbx_seq_one_letter_code
_entity_poly.pdbx_strand_id
1 'polypeptide(L)'
;MQVRPETIDPVAAIPAELSEDAREQIERLVEEEEGAFNRLGGRIGVAIATFAIFVSLFHLYAAYEIVPAHILRPTHVGMVMVLCFLLFPVAARFRD
;
A
#
# COMPACT_ATOMS: atom_id res chain seq x y z
N MET A 1 15.26 -46.55 -0.18
CA MET A 1 14.00 -45.97 -0.66
C MET A 1 13.70 -44.76 0.23
N GLN A 2 14.18 -43.57 -0.16
CA GLN A 2 13.98 -42.34 0.62
C GLN A 2 12.54 -41.85 0.42
N VAL A 3 11.81 -41.73 1.52
CA VAL A 3 10.47 -41.16 1.57
C VAL A 3 10.61 -39.65 1.39
N ARG A 4 10.04 -39.13 0.30
CA ARG A 4 9.95 -37.70 -0.01
C ARG A 4 9.02 -37.04 1.02
N PRO A 5 9.39 -35.91 1.66
CA PRO A 5 8.45 -35.20 2.53
C PRO A 5 7.28 -34.69 1.67
N GLU A 6 6.06 -35.04 2.05
CA GLU A 6 4.86 -34.37 1.56
C GLU A 6 4.99 -32.89 1.92
N THR A 7 5.24 -32.07 0.90
CA THR A 7 4.91 -30.65 0.96
C THR A 7 3.41 -30.59 1.19
N ILE A 8 3.00 -30.34 2.44
CA ILE A 8 1.64 -29.92 2.74
C ILE A 8 1.46 -28.63 1.95
N ASP A 9 0.78 -28.72 0.81
CA ASP A 9 0.40 -27.57 0.01
C ASP A 9 -0.84 -26.99 0.72
N PRO A 10 -0.71 -25.89 1.50
CA PRO A 10 -1.82 -25.37 2.30
C PRO A 10 -2.99 -24.90 1.44
N VAL A 11 -2.78 -24.80 0.12
CA VAL A 11 -3.76 -24.37 -0.88
C VAL A 11 -4.61 -25.54 -1.41
N ALA A 12 -4.12 -26.78 -1.34
CA ALA A 12 -4.83 -27.94 -1.91
C ALA A 12 -6.02 -28.44 -1.06
N ALA A 13 -6.15 -27.95 0.17
CA ALA A 13 -7.15 -28.39 1.15
C ALA A 13 -8.22 -27.32 1.46
N ILE A 14 -8.50 -26.39 0.55
CA ILE A 14 -9.61 -25.43 0.73
C ILE A 14 -10.87 -25.99 0.07
N PRO A 15 -11.85 -26.53 0.83
CA PRO A 15 -13.12 -26.97 0.28
C PRO A 15 -13.88 -25.78 -0.34
N ALA A 16 -14.56 -26.04 -1.46
CA ALA A 16 -15.21 -25.05 -2.34
C ALA A 16 -16.36 -24.23 -1.70
N GLU A 17 -16.60 -24.39 -0.41
CA GLU A 17 -17.62 -23.70 0.37
C GLU A 17 -16.98 -23.18 1.67
N LEU A 18 -16.16 -22.13 1.57
CA LEU A 18 -15.93 -21.26 2.72
C LEU A 18 -17.31 -20.70 3.10
N SER A 19 -17.85 -21.10 4.25
CA SER A 19 -19.02 -20.42 4.82
C SER A 19 -18.71 -18.92 4.89
N GLU A 20 -19.73 -18.06 4.72
CA GLU A 20 -19.55 -16.61 4.79
C GLU A 20 -18.79 -16.19 6.07
N ASP A 21 -19.03 -16.87 7.20
CA ASP A 21 -18.28 -16.73 8.45
C ASP A 21 -16.76 -17.00 8.33
N ALA A 22 -16.35 -17.97 7.51
CA ALA A 22 -14.94 -18.28 7.29
C ALA A 22 -14.29 -17.23 6.39
N ARG A 23 -15.03 -16.68 5.42
CA ARG A 23 -14.55 -15.56 4.58
C ARG A 23 -14.38 -14.30 5.41
N GLU A 24 -15.34 -13.97 6.27
CA GLU A 24 -15.29 -12.80 7.14
C GLU A 24 -14.15 -12.89 8.16
N GLN A 25 -13.89 -14.09 8.72
CA GLN A 25 -12.73 -14.31 9.60
C GLN A 25 -11.40 -14.15 8.87
N ILE A 26 -11.29 -14.64 7.63
CA ILE A 26 -10.09 -14.45 6.81
C ILE A 26 -9.90 -12.96 6.50
N GLU A 27 -10.96 -12.26 6.10
CA GLU A 27 -10.89 -10.84 5.74
C GLU A 27 -10.53 -9.96 6.95
N ARG A 28 -11.05 -10.29 8.14
CA ARG A 28 -10.65 -9.67 9.41
C ARG A 28 -9.19 -9.93 9.76
N LEU A 29 -8.73 -11.18 9.65
CA LEU A 29 -7.32 -11.52 9.90
C LEU A 29 -6.40 -10.80 8.91
N VAL A 30 -6.80 -10.70 7.64
CA VAL A 30 -6.07 -9.95 6.62
C VAL A 30 -6.05 -8.45 6.95
N GLU A 31 -7.16 -7.86 7.42
CA GLU A 31 -7.14 -6.45 7.83
C GLU A 31 -6.34 -6.19 9.12
N GLU A 32 -6.28 -7.15 10.04
CA GLU A 32 -5.44 -7.09 11.25
C GLU A 32 -3.94 -7.21 10.92
N GLU A 33 -3.56 -8.06 9.96
CA GLU A 33 -2.16 -8.31 9.58
C GLU A 33 -1.63 -7.30 8.54
N GLU A 34 -2.42 -6.93 7.52
CA GLU A 34 -2.01 -6.00 6.45
C GLU A 34 -2.33 -4.53 6.77
N GLY A 35 -3.18 -4.30 7.77
CA GLY A 35 -3.49 -2.97 8.28
C GLY A 35 -4.15 -2.03 7.25
N ALA A 36 -4.14 -0.73 7.55
CA ALA A 36 -4.86 0.30 6.80
C ALA A 36 -4.52 0.38 5.29
N PHE A 37 -3.42 -0.25 4.87
CA PHE A 37 -2.91 -0.27 3.50
C PHE A 37 -3.68 -1.18 2.54
N ASN A 38 -4.37 -2.23 3.00
CA ASN A 38 -5.07 -3.16 2.11
C ASN A 38 -6.24 -2.47 1.34
N ARG A 39 -6.93 -1.54 2.01
CA ARG A 39 -8.06 -0.80 1.41
C ARG A 39 -7.65 0.53 0.79
N LEU A 40 -6.41 0.72 0.35
CA LEU A 40 -5.99 1.97 -0.30
C LEU A 40 -6.43 2.00 -1.78
N GLY A 41 -7.73 1.87 -2.01
CA GLY A 41 -8.37 1.78 -3.32
C GLY A 41 -9.08 3.06 -3.74
N GLY A 42 -9.76 3.00 -4.89
CA GLY A 42 -10.66 4.06 -5.34
C GLY A 42 -9.99 5.37 -5.72
N ARG A 43 -10.72 6.48 -5.55
CA ARG A 43 -10.29 7.83 -5.99
C ARG A 43 -9.05 8.33 -5.24
N ILE A 44 -8.87 7.88 -4.00
CA ILE A 44 -7.70 8.24 -3.19
C ILE A 44 -6.46 7.49 -3.66
N GLY A 45 -6.58 6.20 -4.00
CA GLY A 45 -5.48 5.47 -4.62
C GLY A 45 -4.95 6.18 -5.89
N VAL A 46 -5.84 6.69 -6.73
CA VAL A 46 -5.47 7.49 -7.92
C VAL A 46 -4.79 8.81 -7.53
N ALA A 47 -5.28 9.50 -6.50
CA ALA A 47 -4.67 10.74 -6.02
C ALA A 47 -3.25 10.50 -5.45
N ILE A 48 -3.07 9.44 -4.66
CA ILE A 48 -1.77 9.01 -4.12
C ILE A 48 -0.82 8.69 -5.26
N ALA A 49 -1.23 7.86 -6.22
CA ALA A 49 -0.40 7.49 -7.36
C ALA A 49 0.02 8.71 -8.17
N THR A 50 -0.92 9.61 -8.45
CA THR A 50 -0.66 10.87 -9.17
C THR A 50 0.35 11.73 -8.42
N PHE A 51 0.19 11.88 -7.10
CA PHE A 51 1.09 12.66 -6.28
C PHE A 51 2.48 12.03 -6.17
N ALA A 52 2.55 10.69 -6.06
CA ALA A 52 3.81 9.96 -6.07
C ALA A 52 4.58 10.18 -7.38
N ILE A 53 3.89 10.10 -8.52
CA ILE A 53 4.47 10.42 -9.84
C ILE A 53 5.01 11.86 -9.86
N PHE A 54 4.24 12.83 -9.34
CA PHE A 54 4.68 14.22 -9.26
C PHE A 54 5.97 14.37 -8.43
N VAL A 55 6.06 13.72 -7.27
CA VAL A 55 7.28 13.72 -6.44
C VAL A 55 8.45 13.10 -7.19
N SER A 56 8.26 11.99 -7.91
CA SER A 56 9.32 11.39 -8.72
C SER A 56 9.83 12.33 -9.82
N LEU A 57 8.92 13.00 -10.54
CA LEU A 57 9.29 13.98 -11.56
C LEU A 57 10.04 15.18 -10.95
N PHE A 58 9.62 15.65 -9.78
CA PHE A 58 10.34 16.69 -9.06
C PHE A 58 11.79 16.29 -8.73
N HIS A 59 12.00 15.05 -8.26
CA HIS A 59 13.36 14.55 -8.00
C HIS A 59 14.20 14.45 -9.27
N LEU A 60 13.60 13.99 -10.37
CA LEU A 60 14.28 13.93 -11.67
C LEU A 60 14.67 15.34 -12.15
N TYR A 61 13.79 16.33 -12.00
CA TYR A 61 14.07 17.72 -12.32
C TYR A 61 15.18 18.31 -11.45
N ALA A 62 15.13 18.09 -10.13
CA ALA A 62 16.16 18.57 -9.20
C ALA A 62 17.53 17.89 -9.37
N ALA A 63 17.60 16.77 -10.09
CA ALA A 63 18.85 16.15 -10.49
C ALA A 63 19.40 16.77 -11.80
N TYR A 64 18.52 17.25 -12.67
CA TYR A 64 18.88 17.90 -13.94
C TYR A 64 19.30 19.36 -13.73
N GLU A 65 18.45 20.15 -13.06
CA GLU A 65 18.77 21.49 -12.60
C GLU A 65 19.42 21.40 -11.22
N ILE A 66 20.56 22.05 -11.01
CA ILE A 66 21.24 22.06 -9.71
C ILE A 66 20.48 23.01 -8.77
N VAL A 67 19.39 22.52 -8.18
CA VAL A 67 18.54 23.30 -7.28
C VAL A 67 19.25 23.51 -5.94
N PRO A 68 19.35 24.76 -5.44
CA PRO A 68 19.96 25.04 -4.14
C PRO A 68 19.29 24.26 -3.00
N ALA A 69 20.11 23.66 -2.14
CA ALA A 69 19.62 22.74 -1.10
C ALA A 69 18.66 23.39 -0.08
N HIS A 70 18.77 24.70 0.15
CA HIS A 70 17.88 25.43 1.06
C HIS A 70 16.44 25.55 0.53
N ILE A 71 16.24 25.44 -0.79
CA ILE A 71 14.91 25.36 -1.42
C ILE A 71 14.48 23.90 -1.58
N LEU A 72 15.39 23.04 -2.04
CA LEU A 72 15.11 21.65 -2.34
C LEU A 72 14.63 20.85 -1.11
N ARG A 73 15.35 20.98 0.02
CA ARG A 73 15.06 20.20 1.24
C ARG A 73 13.67 20.47 1.84
N PRO A 74 13.26 21.73 2.14
CA PRO A 74 11.93 21.96 2.70
C PRO A 74 10.83 21.58 1.73
N THR A 75 11.03 21.81 0.42
CA THR A 75 10.05 21.43 -0.62
C THR A 75 9.86 19.91 -0.66
N HIS A 76 10.96 19.15 -0.69
CA HIS A 76 10.94 17.68 -0.63
C HIS A 76 10.18 17.17 0.60
N VAL A 77 10.55 17.65 1.80
CA VAL A 77 9.91 17.24 3.05
C VAL A 77 8.42 17.60 3.05
N GLY A 78 8.04 18.78 2.56
CA GLY A 78 6.65 19.19 2.43
C GLY A 78 5.84 18.24 1.56
N MET A 79 6.38 17.84 0.41
CA MET A 79 5.72 16.86 -0.46
C MET A 79 5.62 15.48 0.22
N VAL A 80 6.68 14.99 0.86
CA VAL A 80 6.63 13.70 1.57
C VAL A 80 5.62 13.75 2.71
N MET A 81 5.51 14.85 3.46
CA MET A 81 4.49 15.02 4.50
C MET A 81 3.07 14.94 3.93
N VAL A 82 2.82 15.60 2.80
CA VAL A 82 1.54 15.49 2.10
C VAL A 82 1.27 14.04 1.72
N LEU A 83 2.24 13.34 1.12
CA LEU A 83 2.10 11.93 0.75
C LEU A 83 1.83 11.03 1.96
N CYS A 84 2.48 11.26 3.11
CA CYS A 84 2.21 10.55 4.36
C CYS A 84 0.75 10.73 4.81
N PHE A 85 0.22 11.96 4.79
CA PHE A 85 -1.18 12.21 5.15
C PHE A 85 -2.18 11.65 4.14
N LEU A 86 -1.80 11.57 2.86
CA LEU A 86 -2.60 10.91 1.83
C LEU A 86 -2.62 9.38 2.00
N LEU A 87 -1.49 8.76 2.34
CA LEU A 87 -1.38 7.32 2.59
C LEU A 87 -2.13 6.88 3.85
N PHE A 88 -2.24 7.75 4.85
CA PHE A 88 -2.99 7.51 6.08
C PHE A 88 -4.18 8.47 6.21
N PRO A 89 -5.25 8.26 5.42
CA PRO A 89 -6.41 9.15 5.49
C PRO A 89 -7.06 9.10 6.87
N VAL A 90 -7.36 10.27 7.43
CA VAL A 90 -7.91 10.46 8.79
C VAL A 90 -9.27 9.77 9.00
N ALA A 91 -10.01 9.46 7.93
CA ALA A 91 -11.32 8.80 8.03
C ALA A 91 -11.43 7.59 7.11
N ALA A 92 -12.02 6.50 7.60
CA ALA A 92 -12.24 5.27 6.84
C ALA A 92 -13.10 5.48 5.58
N ARG A 93 -13.95 6.52 5.56
CA ARG A 93 -14.74 6.97 4.39
C ARG A 93 -13.90 7.22 3.13
N PHE A 94 -12.62 7.55 3.32
CA PHE A 94 -11.72 7.93 2.24
C PHE A 94 -10.99 6.71 1.64
N ARG A 95 -11.19 5.51 2.19
CA ARG A 95 -10.60 4.24 1.74
C ARG A 95 -11.46 3.49 0.70
N ASP A 96 -12.68 3.96 0.41
CA ASP A 96 -13.66 3.32 -0.50
C ASP A 96 -13.98 4.15 -1.76
#